data_AF-A0A6I3CG44-F1
#
_entry.id   AF-A0A6I3CG44-F1
#
_cell.length_a   1.000
_cell.length_b   1.000
_cell.length_c   1.000
_cell.angle_alpha   90.00
_cell.angle_beta   90.00
_cell.angle_gamma   90.00
#
_symmetry.space_group_name_H-M   'P 1'
#
loop_
_entity.id
_entity.type
_entity.pdbx_description
1 polymer ?
#
loop_
_entity_poly.entity_id
_entity_poly.type
_entity_poly.pdbx_seq_one_letter_code
_entity_poly.pdbx_strand_id
1 'polypeptide(L)'
;MGMRISRWPAFLGLCGILAFSVGQIPARAETAVPPLTASWLDTMNAYRTASGVKAVTADNTLTKAIATHLNYLIKTDKVLRGGAYASPHTENPTSPFYTAEGEAAGKASNIISEGSVDANEAAAIDGWMTAPFHAVGILRETLKSSALAMATAENDRTYWGLNVIAGLSPSATRTKNILFPGDGSTVRLSRFESESPDPREGCAGDIRNYSGLPIFASLLKDPTKDVSAELIDVNGKALTVDELCVQTQYTFKSTDTVMGPSGAKAFSGDNLVIIIPRDPLLRGNYRVKIKQGGLADIAWSFTVVPVPTEGVVQGIPSQKVPVRRALKWSLGNAVVDSVLTSQRVRIWSCPENKCTTNQVILDRVLPVSQTTIDVSKFKDGFYFTCIEPINSSGPGKCSYQIIHVVNSCDATTCFVGSKWSGPESRCWQVASTGLLEELRGKSWVKVASSPAVKGKCSTAKFPYSYSAKYEVSTTGKKTFRWRILATGKVLGLALPGSAVQFLPTSGS
;
A
#
# COMPACT_ATOMS: atom_id res chain seq x y z
N MET A 1 -48.49 -61.23 71.78
CA MET A 1 -48.64 -60.11 72.75
C MET A 1 -47.30 -59.37 72.81
N GLY A 2 -47.12 -58.14 72.30
CA GLY A 2 -47.98 -57.29 71.47
C GLY A 2 -47.11 -56.18 70.87
N MET A 3 -47.04 -56.07 69.55
CA MET A 3 -46.09 -55.21 68.84
C MET A 3 -46.61 -53.76 68.82
N ARG A 4 -45.91 -52.81 69.46
CA ARG A 4 -46.31 -51.39 69.47
C ARG A 4 -45.73 -50.64 68.27
N ILE A 5 -46.63 -50.26 67.36
CA ILE A 5 -46.38 -49.38 66.22
C ILE A 5 -46.39 -47.93 66.70
N SER A 6 -45.33 -47.16 66.44
CA SER A 6 -45.35 -45.71 66.61
C SER A 6 -45.86 -45.04 65.33
N ARG A 7 -46.82 -44.12 65.48
CA ARG A 7 -47.35 -43.30 64.38
C ARG A 7 -46.55 -42.00 64.28
N TRP A 8 -46.20 -41.61 63.06
CA TRP A 8 -45.82 -40.24 62.70
C TRP A 8 -46.80 -39.73 61.62
N PRO A 9 -47.16 -38.42 61.62
CA PRO A 9 -48.14 -37.88 60.68
C PRO A 9 -47.54 -37.63 59.30
N ALA A 10 -48.40 -37.70 58.27
CA ALA A 10 -48.03 -37.43 56.89
C ALA A 10 -47.77 -35.92 56.66
N PHE A 11 -46.62 -35.60 56.06
CA PHE A 11 -46.39 -34.29 55.45
C PHE A 11 -46.75 -34.35 53.97
N LEU A 12 -47.62 -33.45 53.51
CA LEU A 12 -47.90 -33.26 52.09
C LEU A 12 -46.66 -32.73 51.37
N GLY A 13 -46.31 -33.34 50.24
CA GLY A 13 -45.22 -32.87 49.40
C GLY A 13 -45.60 -31.62 48.62
N LEU A 14 -44.92 -30.50 48.89
CA LEU A 14 -44.92 -29.35 48.00
C LEU A 14 -43.80 -29.52 46.98
N CYS A 15 -44.16 -29.81 45.72
CA CYS A 15 -43.19 -29.91 44.63
C CYS A 15 -42.81 -28.51 44.15
N GLY A 16 -41.85 -27.88 44.82
CA GLY A 16 -41.37 -26.53 44.49
C GLY A 16 -40.57 -26.51 43.19
N ILE A 17 -41.18 -26.03 42.11
CA ILE A 17 -40.49 -25.80 40.83
C ILE A 17 -39.57 -24.58 40.99
N LEU A 18 -38.27 -24.84 41.19
CA LEU A 18 -37.22 -23.82 41.10
C LEU A 18 -37.03 -23.40 39.63
N ALA A 19 -37.73 -22.35 39.23
CA ALA A 19 -37.51 -21.71 37.94
C ALA A 19 -36.14 -21.01 37.94
N PHE A 20 -35.11 -21.69 37.44
CA PHE A 20 -33.82 -21.08 37.14
C PHE A 20 -34.02 -20.05 36.02
N SER A 21 -34.07 -18.78 36.42
CA SER A 21 -34.02 -17.65 35.49
C SER A 21 -32.63 -17.65 34.85
N VAL A 22 -32.54 -18.21 33.63
CA VAL A 22 -31.33 -18.07 32.80
C VAL A 22 -31.19 -16.60 32.46
N GLY A 23 -30.37 -15.89 33.23
CA GLY A 23 -30.08 -14.49 32.99
C GLY A 23 -29.50 -14.32 31.59
N GLN A 24 -30.27 -13.70 30.70
CA GLN A 24 -29.77 -13.34 29.38
C GLN A 24 -28.63 -12.34 29.58
N ILE A 25 -27.39 -12.80 29.39
CA ILE A 25 -26.24 -11.91 29.28
C ILE A 25 -26.54 -10.97 28.12
N PRO A 26 -26.56 -9.64 28.32
CA PRO A 26 -26.88 -8.71 27.25
C PRO A 26 -25.86 -8.90 26.13
N ALA A 27 -26.35 -9.22 24.93
CA ALA A 27 -25.49 -9.35 23.76
C ALA A 27 -24.78 -8.01 23.54
N ARG A 28 -23.45 -8.02 23.68
CA ARG A 28 -22.63 -6.83 23.42
C ARG A 28 -22.86 -6.43 21.97
N ALA A 29 -23.39 -5.23 21.76
CA ALA A 29 -23.67 -4.73 20.42
C ALA A 29 -22.40 -4.82 19.57
N GLU A 30 -22.51 -5.49 18.42
CA GLU A 30 -21.36 -5.64 17.51
C GLU A 30 -20.97 -4.25 17.01
N THR A 31 -19.76 -3.80 17.34
CA THR A 31 -19.24 -2.52 16.87
C THR A 31 -19.10 -2.61 15.35
N ALA A 32 -20.00 -1.93 14.63
CA ALA A 32 -19.97 -1.91 13.18
C ALA A 32 -18.60 -1.41 12.69
N VAL A 33 -17.99 -2.18 11.78
CA VAL A 33 -16.75 -1.79 11.11
C VAL A 33 -17.02 -0.50 10.33
N PRO A 34 -16.24 0.59 10.55
CA PRO A 34 -16.44 1.84 9.83
C PRO A 34 -16.22 1.63 8.32
N PRO A 35 -16.87 2.41 7.44
CA PRO A 35 -16.58 2.39 6.02
C PRO A 35 -15.15 2.90 5.73
N LEU A 36 -14.62 2.57 4.54
CA LEU A 36 -13.35 3.14 4.06
C LEU A 36 -13.39 4.65 3.82
N THR A 37 -14.59 5.23 3.73
CA THR A 37 -14.82 6.68 3.56
C THR A 37 -15.14 7.39 4.88
N ALA A 38 -14.95 6.73 6.03
CA ALA A 38 -15.10 7.35 7.34
C ALA A 38 -14.00 8.40 7.58
N SER A 39 -14.25 9.35 8.50
CA SER A 39 -13.19 10.25 8.94
C SER A 39 -12.10 9.48 9.70
N TRP A 40 -10.94 10.11 9.88
CA TRP A 40 -9.90 9.56 10.75
C TRP A 40 -10.40 9.33 12.17
N LEU A 41 -11.20 10.26 12.70
CA LEU A 41 -11.67 10.24 14.08
C LEU A 41 -12.68 9.11 14.30
N ASP A 42 -13.61 8.92 13.37
CA ASP A 42 -14.57 7.81 13.40
C ASP A 42 -13.84 6.46 13.32
N THR A 43 -12.86 6.36 12.41
CA THR A 43 -12.05 5.14 12.23
C THR A 43 -11.26 4.83 13.50
N MET A 44 -10.56 5.81 14.06
CA MET A 44 -9.79 5.66 15.30
C MET A 44 -10.69 5.29 16.48
N ASN A 45 -11.84 5.95 16.61
CA ASN A 45 -12.78 5.71 17.70
C ASN A 45 -13.50 4.36 17.61
N ALA A 46 -13.69 3.82 16.40
CA ALA A 46 -14.17 2.46 16.22
C ALA A 46 -13.16 1.43 16.76
N TYR A 47 -11.88 1.54 16.39
CA TYR A 47 -10.82 0.66 16.94
C TYR A 47 -10.69 0.78 18.46
N ARG A 48 -10.72 2.00 18.99
CA ARG A 48 -10.72 2.26 20.43
C ARG A 48 -11.88 1.59 21.15
N THR A 49 -13.10 1.74 20.62
CA THR A 49 -14.32 1.14 21.19
C THR A 49 -14.33 -0.39 21.07
N ALA A 50 -13.82 -0.94 19.96
CA ALA A 50 -13.62 -2.37 19.76
C ALA A 50 -12.69 -2.97 20.85
N SER A 51 -11.55 -2.34 21.10
CA SER A 51 -10.62 -2.65 22.20
C SER A 51 -11.11 -2.21 23.59
N GLY A 52 -12.34 -1.69 23.69
CA GLY A 52 -13.01 -1.36 24.94
C GLY A 52 -12.54 -0.07 25.62
N VAL A 53 -11.70 0.76 25.00
CA VAL A 53 -11.31 2.07 25.54
C VAL A 53 -12.24 3.16 25.04
N LYS A 54 -12.35 4.26 25.80
CA LYS A 54 -13.22 5.39 25.46
C LYS A 54 -12.76 6.06 24.17
N ALA A 55 -13.71 6.50 23.34
CA ALA A 55 -13.44 7.41 22.23
C ALA A 55 -12.67 8.67 22.69
N VAL A 56 -11.87 9.24 21.79
CA VAL A 56 -11.16 10.52 21.94
C VAL A 56 -11.87 11.63 21.18
N THR A 57 -11.58 12.88 21.56
CA THR A 57 -11.96 14.08 20.82
C THR A 57 -10.84 14.55 19.89
N ALA A 58 -11.19 15.29 18.83
CA ALA A 58 -10.20 15.96 17.98
C ALA A 58 -9.66 17.23 18.65
N ASP A 59 -8.35 17.47 18.50
CA ASP A 59 -7.65 18.68 18.96
C ASP A 59 -7.06 19.46 17.76
N ASN A 60 -7.71 20.57 17.43
CA ASN A 60 -7.30 21.41 16.30
C ASN A 60 -6.02 22.22 16.58
N THR A 61 -5.56 22.32 17.84
CA THR A 61 -4.28 22.94 18.19
C THR A 61 -3.16 21.96 17.86
N LEU A 62 -3.28 20.71 18.33
CA LEU A 62 -2.32 19.65 18.00
C LEU A 62 -2.24 19.38 16.49
N THR A 63 -3.35 19.52 15.75
CA THR A 63 -3.36 19.42 14.27
C THR A 63 -2.40 20.42 13.61
N LYS A 64 -2.37 21.67 14.09
CA LYS A 64 -1.45 22.71 13.56
C LYS A 64 0.01 22.38 13.90
N ALA A 65 0.27 21.97 15.14
CA ALA A 65 1.60 21.57 15.59
C ALA A 65 2.18 20.43 14.74
N ILE A 66 1.36 19.40 14.44
CA ILE A 66 1.75 18.30 13.54
C ILE A 66 2.00 18.84 12.12
N ALA A 67 1.13 19.68 11.56
CA ALA A 67 1.32 20.23 10.22
C ALA A 67 2.66 20.98 10.08
N THR A 68 3.09 21.70 11.12
CA THR A 68 4.42 22.34 11.18
C THR A 68 5.55 21.29 11.14
N HIS A 69 5.41 20.20 11.89
CA HIS A 69 6.37 19.09 11.89
C HIS A 69 6.46 18.36 10.52
N LEU A 70 5.32 18.11 9.87
CA LEU A 70 5.32 17.50 8.54
C LEU A 70 5.97 18.42 7.50
N ASN A 71 5.76 19.74 7.62
CA ASN A 71 6.46 20.74 6.81
C ASN A 71 7.98 20.74 7.06
N TYR A 72 8.43 20.54 8.31
CA TYR A 72 9.86 20.30 8.62
C TYR A 72 10.38 19.04 7.90
N LEU A 73 9.68 17.90 7.99
CA LEU A 73 10.12 16.62 7.37
C LEU A 73 10.22 16.71 5.84
N ILE A 74 9.30 17.45 5.22
CA ILE A 74 9.25 17.66 3.76
C ILE A 74 10.35 18.60 3.28
N LYS A 75 10.53 19.75 3.94
CA LYS A 75 11.38 20.84 3.42
C LYS A 75 12.81 20.84 3.95
N THR A 76 13.08 20.19 5.09
CA THR A 76 14.44 20.11 5.64
C THR A 76 15.28 19.12 4.84
N ASP A 77 16.44 19.59 4.36
CA ASP A 77 17.44 18.79 3.65
C ASP A 77 17.75 17.49 4.42
N LYS A 78 17.82 16.36 3.70
CA LYS A 78 18.07 15.04 4.28
C LYS A 78 19.43 14.99 5.02
N VAL A 79 20.41 15.82 4.66
CA VAL A 79 21.70 15.95 5.37
C VAL A 79 21.52 16.49 6.79
N LEU A 80 20.59 17.41 7.02
CA LEU A 80 20.29 17.95 8.36
C LEU A 80 19.46 16.97 9.20
N ARG A 81 18.85 15.95 8.59
CA ARG A 81 18.05 14.90 9.24
C ARG A 81 18.84 13.58 9.39
N GLY A 82 20.13 13.71 9.72
CA GLY A 82 21.04 12.60 10.02
C GLY A 82 21.46 12.56 11.50
N GLY A 83 22.18 11.50 11.88
CA GLY A 83 22.74 11.35 13.23
C GLY A 83 21.67 11.38 14.31
N ALA A 84 21.79 12.30 15.28
CA ALA A 84 20.82 12.49 16.36
C ALA A 84 19.40 12.88 15.88
N TYR A 85 19.28 13.37 14.63
CA TYR A 85 18.02 13.77 14.00
C TYR A 85 17.60 12.83 12.87
N ALA A 86 18.10 11.58 12.88
CA ALA A 86 17.73 10.54 11.92
C ALA A 86 16.33 9.93 12.18
N SER A 87 15.77 10.12 13.38
CA SER A 87 14.41 9.70 13.67
C SER A 87 13.42 10.62 12.94
N PRO A 88 12.35 10.10 12.31
CA PRO A 88 11.29 10.94 11.77
C PRO A 88 10.52 11.71 12.86
N HIS A 89 10.71 11.37 14.14
CA HIS A 89 10.06 12.04 15.28
C HIS A 89 10.88 13.20 15.87
N THR A 90 12.03 13.55 15.31
CA THR A 90 12.88 14.64 15.83
C THR A 90 13.26 15.68 14.77
N GLU A 91 13.39 16.92 15.23
CA GLU A 91 13.80 18.06 14.42
C GLU A 91 15.19 18.58 14.82
N ASN A 92 15.99 18.95 13.81
CA ASN A 92 17.29 19.58 13.98
C ASN A 92 17.13 21.10 14.10
N PRO A 93 17.50 21.73 15.24
CA PRO A 93 17.39 23.18 15.43
C PRO A 93 18.16 24.06 14.45
N THR A 94 19.06 23.49 13.64
CA THR A 94 19.77 24.21 12.57
C THR A 94 18.97 24.33 11.26
N SER A 95 17.85 23.62 11.13
CA SER A 95 16.97 23.76 9.96
C SER A 95 16.21 25.09 9.99
N PRO A 96 16.09 25.81 8.86
CA PRO A 96 15.21 26.99 8.77
C PRO A 96 13.71 26.66 8.90
N PHE A 97 13.35 25.37 8.93
CA PHE A 97 11.98 24.90 9.14
C PHE A 97 11.75 24.32 10.54
N TYR A 98 12.76 24.33 11.42
CA TYR A 98 12.63 23.89 12.81
C TYR A 98 11.62 24.76 13.58
N THR A 99 10.80 24.11 14.41
CA THR A 99 10.06 24.81 15.47
C THR A 99 10.01 23.97 16.74
N ALA A 100 10.00 24.62 17.91
CA ALA A 100 9.81 23.92 19.18
C ALA A 100 8.43 23.23 19.27
N GLU A 101 7.41 23.78 18.60
CA GLU A 101 6.07 23.20 18.50
C GLU A 101 6.03 21.95 17.61
N GLY A 102 6.69 21.99 16.45
CA GLY A 102 6.83 20.84 15.54
C GLY A 102 7.65 19.70 16.17
N GLU A 103 8.78 20.02 16.81
CA GLU A 103 9.59 19.06 17.58
C GLU A 103 8.79 18.38 18.71
N ALA A 104 7.93 19.13 19.41
CA ALA A 104 7.04 18.55 20.41
C ALA A 104 5.95 17.66 19.76
N ALA A 105 5.42 18.06 18.61
CA ALA A 105 4.41 17.29 17.89
C ALA A 105 4.95 15.98 17.29
N GLY A 106 6.15 16.00 16.70
CA GLY A 106 6.81 14.82 16.12
C GLY A 106 7.07 13.73 17.17
N LYS A 107 7.63 14.11 18.31
CA LYS A 107 7.81 13.24 19.48
C LYS A 107 6.52 12.67 20.05
N ALA A 108 5.40 13.36 19.83
CA ALA A 108 4.11 12.99 20.38
C ALA A 108 3.19 12.21 19.41
N SER A 109 3.66 11.94 18.19
CA SER A 109 2.82 11.43 17.10
C SER A 109 3.34 10.13 16.48
N ASN A 110 2.41 9.29 16.04
CA ASN A 110 2.64 8.27 15.02
C ASN A 110 2.89 8.98 13.68
N ILE A 111 3.80 8.47 12.84
CA ILE A 111 4.18 9.12 11.57
C ILE A 111 4.15 8.12 10.42
N ILE A 112 3.56 8.50 9.28
CA ILE A 112 3.77 7.83 7.98
C ILE A 112 4.64 8.78 7.15
N SER A 113 5.82 8.31 6.75
CA SER A 113 6.71 9.02 5.84
C SER A 113 6.56 8.48 4.41
N GLU A 114 6.57 9.39 3.43
CA GLU A 114 6.57 9.06 1.99
C GLU A 114 5.41 8.15 1.52
N GLY A 115 4.23 8.29 2.12
CA GLY A 115 3.00 7.59 1.74
C GLY A 115 2.44 7.97 0.36
N SER A 116 1.45 7.22 -0.10
CA SER A 116 0.80 7.42 -1.40
C SER A 116 -0.25 8.54 -1.36
N VAL A 117 -0.32 9.36 -2.42
CA VAL A 117 -1.28 10.48 -2.52
C VAL A 117 -2.76 10.07 -2.55
N ASP A 118 -3.05 8.83 -2.92
CA ASP A 118 -4.41 8.28 -2.91
C ASP A 118 -4.81 7.72 -1.52
N ALA A 119 -3.94 7.80 -0.52
CA ALA A 119 -4.28 7.42 0.85
C ALA A 119 -5.33 8.38 1.43
N ASN A 120 -6.46 7.84 1.88
CA ASN A 120 -7.45 8.59 2.63
C ASN A 120 -7.19 8.50 4.14
N GLU A 121 -7.88 9.35 4.90
CA GLU A 121 -7.80 9.42 6.37
C GLU A 121 -7.99 8.06 7.07
N ALA A 122 -9.01 7.29 6.67
CA ALA A 122 -9.29 5.99 7.25
C ALA A 122 -8.18 4.95 6.94
N ALA A 123 -7.59 5.02 5.74
CA ALA A 123 -6.47 4.19 5.34
C ALA A 123 -5.17 4.52 6.10
N ALA A 124 -4.94 5.79 6.47
CA ALA A 124 -3.83 6.17 7.34
C ALA A 124 -3.98 5.57 8.75
N ILE A 125 -5.19 5.64 9.33
CA ILE A 125 -5.48 4.97 10.62
C ILE A 125 -5.33 3.45 10.51
N ASP A 126 -5.86 2.83 9.46
CA ASP A 126 -5.70 1.39 9.23
C ASP A 126 -4.23 0.98 9.14
N GLY A 127 -3.41 1.75 8.42
CA GLY A 127 -1.97 1.52 8.31
C GLY A 127 -1.29 1.44 9.69
N TRP A 128 -1.52 2.44 10.55
CA TRP A 128 -1.02 2.40 11.93
C TRP A 128 -1.63 1.27 12.77
N MET A 129 -2.87 0.84 12.50
CA MET A 129 -3.47 -0.29 13.20
C MET A 129 -2.96 -1.66 12.73
N THR A 130 -2.26 -1.75 11.57
CA THR A 130 -1.48 -2.96 11.20
C THR A 130 -0.12 -3.04 11.89
N ALA A 131 0.33 -1.95 12.53
CA ALA A 131 1.68 -1.78 13.06
C ALA A 131 1.62 -1.67 14.60
N PRO A 132 2.00 -2.71 15.37
CA PRO A 132 1.65 -2.81 16.79
C PRO A 132 2.24 -1.73 17.71
N PHE A 133 3.43 -1.17 17.43
CA PHE A 133 3.97 -0.04 18.21
C PHE A 133 3.20 1.26 17.96
N HIS A 134 2.67 1.45 16.74
CA HIS A 134 1.77 2.57 16.43
C HIS A 134 0.36 2.34 17.01
N ALA A 135 -0.17 1.13 16.88
CA ALA A 135 -1.50 0.73 17.32
C ALA A 135 -1.66 0.80 18.86
N VAL A 136 -0.65 0.40 19.64
CA VAL A 136 -0.71 0.52 21.11
C VAL A 136 -0.89 1.97 21.54
N GLY A 137 -0.22 2.92 20.88
CA GLY A 137 -0.39 4.35 21.13
C GLY A 137 -1.82 4.83 20.91
N ILE A 138 -2.43 4.40 19.79
CA ILE A 138 -3.83 4.70 19.45
C ILE A 138 -4.80 4.13 20.50
N LEU A 139 -4.49 2.99 21.11
CA LEU A 139 -5.37 2.26 22.01
C LEU A 139 -5.13 2.51 23.51
N ARG A 140 -4.24 3.44 23.90
CA ARG A 140 -4.04 3.80 25.32
C ARG A 140 -5.33 4.33 25.96
N GLU A 141 -5.73 3.72 27.08
CA GLU A 141 -6.94 4.05 27.84
C GLU A 141 -6.94 5.48 28.40
N THR A 142 -5.74 6.00 28.67
CA THR A 142 -5.50 7.33 29.25
C THR A 142 -5.53 8.45 28.21
N LEU A 143 -5.50 8.14 26.90
CA LEU A 143 -5.68 9.09 25.80
C LEU A 143 -7.11 9.66 25.80
N LYS A 144 -7.25 10.99 25.75
CA LYS A 144 -8.54 11.72 25.78
C LYS A 144 -8.78 12.58 24.54
N SER A 145 -7.72 13.16 23.98
CA SER A 145 -7.75 13.82 22.68
C SER A 145 -6.70 13.23 21.73
N SER A 146 -6.88 13.47 20.45
CA SER A 146 -5.91 13.16 19.39
C SER A 146 -6.06 14.18 18.26
N ALA A 147 -5.16 14.15 17.29
CA ALA A 147 -5.15 15.07 16.16
C ALA A 147 -4.44 14.40 14.98
N LEU A 148 -4.97 14.60 13.78
CA LEU A 148 -4.36 14.16 12.53
C LEU A 148 -3.97 15.39 11.72
N ALA A 149 -2.81 15.35 11.07
CA ALA A 149 -2.49 16.24 9.96
C ALA A 149 -1.86 15.46 8.79
N MET A 150 -1.95 16.05 7.61
CA MET A 150 -1.35 15.56 6.38
C MET A 150 -0.67 16.71 5.64
N ALA A 151 0.47 16.43 5.01
CA ALA A 151 1.14 17.34 4.10
C ALA A 151 1.65 16.57 2.88
N THR A 152 1.48 17.14 1.69
CA THR A 152 1.99 16.56 0.43
C THR A 152 3.26 17.29 0.00
N ALA A 153 4.32 16.52 -0.28
CA ALA A 153 5.57 17.02 -0.84
C ALA A 153 5.47 17.22 -2.36
N GLU A 154 6.35 18.03 -2.93
CA GLU A 154 6.38 18.37 -4.37
C GLU A 154 6.54 17.17 -5.33
N ASN A 155 6.92 15.99 -4.80
CA ASN A 155 7.09 14.75 -5.54
C ASN A 155 5.87 13.81 -5.48
N ASP A 156 4.69 14.34 -5.11
CA ASP A 156 3.45 13.59 -4.90
C ASP A 156 3.62 12.46 -3.86
N ARG A 157 4.26 12.78 -2.73
CA ARG A 157 4.32 11.92 -1.53
C ARG A 157 3.63 12.58 -0.35
N THR A 158 2.74 11.85 0.33
CA THR A 158 2.07 12.34 1.54
C THR A 158 2.82 11.93 2.79
N TYR A 159 2.94 12.86 3.73
CA TYR A 159 3.32 12.58 5.11
C TYR A 159 2.07 12.73 5.98
N TRP A 160 1.90 11.82 6.94
CA TRP A 160 0.81 11.84 7.90
C TRP A 160 1.37 11.82 9.32
N GLY A 161 0.74 12.55 10.23
CA GLY A 161 1.07 12.51 11.66
C GLY A 161 -0.19 12.45 12.51
N LEU A 162 -0.26 11.51 13.45
CA LEU A 162 -1.36 11.32 14.39
C LEU A 162 -0.88 11.41 15.84
N ASN A 163 -1.37 12.37 16.61
CA ASN A 163 -0.98 12.52 18.01
C ASN A 163 -1.52 11.38 18.88
N VAL A 164 -0.63 10.69 19.60
CA VAL A 164 -0.97 9.56 20.49
C VAL A 164 -0.34 9.69 21.89
N ILE A 165 0.24 10.86 22.20
CA ILE A 165 0.96 11.12 23.46
C ILE A 165 0.54 12.45 24.12
N ALA A 166 0.42 13.56 23.38
CA ALA A 166 0.11 14.86 23.99
C ALA A 166 -1.32 14.93 24.55
N GLY A 167 -2.26 14.18 23.96
CA GLY A 167 -3.63 14.02 24.46
C GLY A 167 -3.80 13.00 25.60
N LEU A 168 -2.71 12.47 26.19
CA LEU A 168 -2.78 11.58 27.36
C LEU A 168 -3.12 12.39 28.62
N SER A 169 -4.10 11.95 29.40
CA SER A 169 -4.44 12.54 30.69
C SER A 169 -3.43 12.09 31.77
N PRO A 170 -2.57 12.97 32.31
CA PRO A 170 -1.48 12.56 33.22
C PRO A 170 -1.97 11.98 34.56
N SER A 171 -3.16 12.36 34.98
CA SER A 171 -3.84 11.88 36.20
C SER A 171 -4.65 10.60 36.00
N ALA A 172 -4.84 10.15 34.75
CA ALA A 172 -5.58 8.93 34.47
C ALA A 172 -4.63 7.73 34.51
N THR A 173 -5.02 6.68 35.24
CA THR A 173 -4.33 5.39 35.22
C THR A 173 -5.05 4.40 34.29
N ARG A 174 -4.28 3.42 33.82
CA ARG A 174 -4.81 2.24 33.12
C ARG A 174 -5.53 1.33 34.13
N THR A 175 -6.73 0.87 33.80
CA THR A 175 -7.57 0.04 34.69
C THR A 175 -7.72 -1.41 34.23
N LYS A 176 -7.35 -1.72 32.98
CA LYS A 176 -7.51 -3.05 32.38
C LYS A 176 -6.48 -3.38 31.30
N ASN A 177 -6.36 -4.67 30.99
CA ASN A 177 -5.65 -5.13 29.80
C ASN A 177 -6.35 -4.58 28.55
N ILE A 178 -5.58 -4.14 27.55
CA ILE A 178 -6.09 -3.68 26.26
C ILE A 178 -5.71 -4.70 25.21
N LEU A 179 -6.70 -5.18 24.47
CA LEU A 179 -6.56 -6.26 23.49
C LEU A 179 -6.80 -5.72 22.08
N PHE A 180 -5.99 -6.15 21.13
CA PHE A 180 -6.20 -5.84 19.72
C PHE A 180 -5.96 -7.09 18.84
N PRO A 181 -6.89 -7.43 17.92
CA PRO A 181 -8.28 -6.97 17.90
C PRO A 181 -8.98 -7.25 19.23
N GLY A 182 -9.93 -6.38 19.61
CA GLY A 182 -10.58 -6.44 20.92
C GLY A 182 -11.50 -7.65 21.09
N ASP A 183 -11.74 -8.05 22.35
CA ASP A 183 -12.64 -9.17 22.65
C ASP A 183 -14.06 -8.91 22.13
N GLY A 184 -14.61 -9.89 21.41
CA GLY A 184 -15.92 -9.82 20.75
C GLY A 184 -16.02 -8.80 19.62
N SER A 185 -14.90 -8.25 19.13
CA SER A 185 -14.90 -7.22 18.09
C SER A 185 -14.73 -7.78 16.67
N THR A 186 -15.14 -6.98 15.68
CA THR A 186 -14.93 -7.27 14.26
C THR A 186 -13.87 -6.30 13.69
N VAL A 187 -12.88 -6.83 12.97
CA VAL A 187 -11.75 -6.07 12.39
C VAL A 187 -11.68 -6.25 10.88
N ARG A 188 -11.31 -5.16 10.16
CA ARG A 188 -11.21 -5.14 8.69
C ARG A 188 -9.82 -5.39 8.11
N LEU A 189 -8.85 -5.54 9.00
CA LEU A 189 -7.44 -5.78 8.71
C LEU A 189 -7.15 -7.29 8.79
N SER A 190 -6.20 -7.76 7.98
CA SER A 190 -5.80 -9.17 7.92
C SER A 190 -4.29 -9.40 8.00
N ARG A 191 -3.48 -8.35 7.80
CA ARG A 191 -2.04 -8.49 7.58
C ARG A 191 -1.22 -7.36 8.21
N PHE A 192 0.05 -7.65 8.46
CA PHE A 192 1.08 -6.65 8.76
C PHE A 192 1.53 -6.00 7.45
N GLU A 193 1.63 -4.66 7.43
CA GLU A 193 2.17 -3.92 6.29
C GLU A 193 3.63 -3.49 6.54
N SER A 194 3.86 -2.59 7.49
CA SER A 194 5.21 -2.08 7.80
C SER A 194 5.28 -1.40 9.17
N GLU A 195 6.43 -1.49 9.83
CA GLU A 195 6.73 -0.75 11.06
C GLU A 195 8.26 -0.53 11.19
N SER A 196 8.68 0.53 11.89
CA SER A 196 10.06 0.79 12.28
C SER A 196 10.09 1.12 13.79
N PRO A 197 10.84 0.37 14.62
CA PRO A 197 11.61 -0.84 14.26
C PRO A 197 10.68 -1.98 13.86
N ASP A 198 11.16 -3.01 13.15
CA ASP A 198 10.30 -4.11 12.72
C ASP A 198 10.04 -5.07 13.91
N PRO A 199 8.78 -5.24 14.38
CA PRO A 199 8.48 -6.08 15.53
C PRO A 199 8.82 -7.56 15.30
N ARG A 200 9.06 -7.97 14.04
CA ARG A 200 9.34 -9.37 13.66
C ARG A 200 10.82 -9.74 13.77
N GLU A 201 11.73 -8.82 14.07
CA GLU A 201 13.17 -9.11 14.15
C GLU A 201 13.55 -10.12 15.25
N GLY A 202 12.68 -10.34 16.24
CA GLY A 202 12.82 -11.41 17.23
C GLY A 202 12.21 -12.76 16.82
N CYS A 203 11.60 -12.89 15.64
CA CYS A 203 10.92 -14.11 15.19
C CYS A 203 11.90 -15.17 14.64
N ALA A 204 11.49 -16.44 14.65
CA ALA A 204 12.30 -17.54 14.14
C ALA A 204 12.23 -17.66 12.61
N GLY A 205 13.37 -17.87 11.95
CA GLY A 205 13.46 -18.05 10.50
C GLY A 205 13.47 -16.73 9.71
N ASP A 206 12.97 -16.74 8.47
CA ASP A 206 12.81 -15.50 7.69
C ASP A 206 11.61 -14.71 8.20
N ILE A 207 11.91 -13.57 8.84
CA ILE A 207 10.93 -12.66 9.45
C ILE A 207 9.86 -12.18 8.45
N ARG A 208 10.18 -12.17 7.14
CA ARG A 208 9.26 -11.76 6.07
C ARG A 208 8.10 -12.74 5.88
N ASN A 209 8.24 -13.97 6.35
CA ASN A 209 7.16 -14.95 6.35
C ASN A 209 6.09 -14.64 7.39
N TYR A 210 6.35 -13.77 8.38
CA TYR A 210 5.33 -13.30 9.31
C TYR A 210 4.63 -12.06 8.73
N SER A 211 3.43 -12.30 8.22
CA SER A 211 2.63 -11.33 7.47
C SER A 211 1.18 -11.24 7.95
N GLY A 212 0.77 -12.05 8.94
CA GLY A 212 -0.51 -11.92 9.61
C GLY A 212 -0.68 -10.59 10.33
N LEU A 213 -1.93 -10.15 10.53
CA LEU A 213 -2.24 -8.98 11.37
C LEU A 213 -1.63 -9.21 12.76
N PRO A 214 -0.80 -8.29 13.29
CA PRO A 214 -0.33 -8.39 14.65
C PRO A 214 -1.48 -8.28 15.63
N ILE A 215 -1.67 -9.35 16.38
CA ILE A 215 -2.58 -9.43 17.52
C ILE A 215 -1.75 -9.04 18.75
N PHE A 216 -2.28 -8.26 19.69
CA PHE A 216 -1.55 -7.98 20.93
C PHE A 216 -2.45 -7.91 22.15
N ALA A 217 -1.85 -8.26 23.29
CA ALA A 217 -2.33 -7.89 24.60
C ALA A 217 -1.32 -6.92 25.21
N SER A 218 -1.81 -5.73 25.55
CA SER A 218 -1.12 -4.78 26.40
C SER A 218 -1.65 -4.98 27.82
N LEU A 219 -0.75 -5.26 28.77
CA LEU A 219 -1.12 -5.82 30.09
C LEU A 219 -1.05 -4.80 31.24
N LEU A 220 -1.73 -5.09 32.35
CA LEU A 220 -1.63 -4.31 33.58
C LEU A 220 -0.28 -4.47 34.31
N LYS A 221 0.46 -5.54 34.03
CA LYS A 221 1.77 -5.86 34.58
C LYS A 221 2.62 -6.50 33.48
N ASP A 222 3.94 -6.46 33.64
CA ASP A 222 4.89 -7.18 32.79
C ASP A 222 4.42 -8.63 32.54
N PRO A 223 4.52 -9.13 31.29
CA PRO A 223 4.32 -10.55 31.04
C PRO A 223 5.40 -11.39 31.71
N THR A 224 5.11 -12.66 32.02
CA THR A 224 6.11 -13.58 32.57
C THR A 224 7.10 -14.04 31.48
N LYS A 225 8.30 -14.48 31.86
CA LYS A 225 9.33 -14.94 30.90
C LYS A 225 8.96 -16.20 30.12
N ASP A 226 8.05 -16.99 30.67
CA ASP A 226 7.51 -18.23 30.10
C ASP A 226 6.19 -18.01 29.33
N VAL A 227 5.81 -16.75 29.07
CA VAL A 227 4.57 -16.43 28.37
C VAL A 227 4.53 -17.08 26.98
N SER A 228 3.39 -17.70 26.68
CA SER A 228 3.12 -18.31 25.38
C SER A 228 1.74 -17.92 24.88
N ALA A 229 1.53 -18.02 23.57
CA ALA A 229 0.24 -17.74 22.95
C ALA A 229 -0.24 -18.93 22.12
N GLU A 230 -1.55 -19.06 22.04
CA GLU A 230 -2.28 -20.00 21.21
C GLU A 230 -3.28 -19.20 20.37
N LEU A 231 -3.21 -19.34 19.05
CA LEU A 231 -4.17 -18.77 18.11
C LEU A 231 -4.92 -19.91 17.43
N ILE A 232 -6.24 -19.96 17.61
CA ILE A 232 -7.11 -20.92 16.96
C ILE A 232 -7.75 -20.22 15.76
N ASP A 233 -7.60 -20.84 14.58
CA ASP A 233 -8.08 -20.33 13.30
C ASP A 233 -9.60 -20.52 13.10
N VAL A 234 -10.07 -20.03 11.95
CA VAL A 234 -11.47 -20.09 11.50
C VAL A 234 -12.00 -21.51 11.31
N ASN A 235 -11.12 -22.50 11.21
CA ASN A 235 -11.45 -23.94 11.09
C ASN A 235 -11.40 -24.67 12.43
N GLY A 236 -11.04 -23.97 13.53
CA GLY A 236 -10.83 -24.56 14.84
C GLY A 236 -9.44 -25.20 15.05
N LYS A 237 -8.50 -25.05 14.11
CA LYS A 237 -7.11 -25.52 14.24
C LYS A 237 -6.29 -24.52 15.05
N ALA A 238 -5.63 -24.99 16.11
CA ALA A 238 -4.57 -24.20 16.75
C ALA A 238 -3.34 -24.10 15.84
N LEU A 239 -2.83 -22.89 15.63
CA LEU A 239 -1.55 -22.69 14.93
C LEU A 239 -0.39 -23.23 15.76
N THR A 240 0.58 -23.82 15.08
CA THR A 240 1.83 -24.32 15.67
C THR A 240 2.78 -23.18 16.04
N VAL A 241 3.79 -23.48 16.86
CA VAL A 241 4.82 -22.52 17.28
C VAL A 241 5.59 -21.93 16.09
N ASP A 242 5.79 -22.70 15.02
CA ASP A 242 6.45 -22.19 13.80
C ASP A 242 5.52 -21.24 13.00
N GLU A 243 4.20 -21.49 13.03
CA GLU A 243 3.18 -20.66 12.39
C GLU A 243 2.87 -19.37 13.16
N LEU A 244 3.41 -19.19 14.38
CA LEU A 244 3.05 -18.09 15.29
C LEU A 244 4.27 -17.49 16.01
N CYS A 245 4.65 -16.26 15.66
CA CYS A 245 5.69 -15.54 16.39
C CYS A 245 5.11 -14.84 17.63
N VAL A 246 5.75 -14.99 18.80
CA VAL A 246 5.38 -14.29 20.04
C VAL A 246 6.54 -13.40 20.50
N GLN A 247 6.24 -12.11 20.67
CA GLN A 247 7.21 -11.07 21.01
C GLN A 247 6.85 -10.39 22.32
N THR A 248 7.86 -10.17 23.15
CA THR A 248 7.80 -9.49 24.45
C THR A 248 9.11 -8.73 24.68
N GLN A 249 9.21 -8.00 25.79
CA GLN A 249 10.48 -7.39 26.23
C GLN A 249 11.65 -8.39 26.41
N TYR A 250 11.39 -9.70 26.48
CA TYR A 250 12.43 -10.73 26.62
C TYR A 250 12.86 -11.35 25.29
N THR A 251 12.04 -11.27 24.24
CA THR A 251 12.29 -11.87 22.93
C THR A 251 12.54 -10.86 21.82
N PHE A 252 12.05 -9.62 21.98
CA PHE A 252 12.26 -8.55 21.01
C PHE A 252 13.74 -8.18 20.83
N LYS A 253 14.10 -7.95 19.57
CA LYS A 253 15.42 -7.51 19.10
C LYS A 253 15.18 -6.52 17.97
N SER A 254 16.13 -5.61 17.76
CA SER A 254 16.10 -4.64 16.66
C SER A 254 17.52 -4.35 16.22
N THR A 255 17.75 -4.39 14.91
CA THR A 255 18.98 -3.92 14.25
C THR A 255 18.91 -2.44 13.90
N ASP A 256 17.70 -1.85 13.87
CA ASP A 256 17.50 -0.41 13.79
C ASP A 256 18.04 0.27 15.07
N THR A 257 19.14 1.02 14.93
CA THR A 257 19.80 1.72 16.04
C THR A 257 19.13 3.05 16.41
N VAL A 258 18.21 3.55 15.59
CA VAL A 258 17.51 4.83 15.79
C VAL A 258 16.17 4.59 16.47
N MET A 259 15.35 3.69 15.91
CA MET A 259 13.99 3.41 16.38
C MET A 259 13.91 2.16 17.28
N GLY A 260 14.88 1.24 17.21
CA GLY A 260 14.96 0.06 18.07
C GLY A 260 14.82 0.33 19.58
N PRO A 261 15.51 1.34 20.14
CA PRO A 261 15.36 1.72 21.54
C PRO A 261 13.93 2.17 21.91
N SER A 262 13.18 2.74 20.96
CA SER A 262 11.78 3.14 21.14
C SER A 262 10.84 1.93 21.09
N GLY A 263 11.06 0.98 20.17
CA GLY A 263 10.31 -0.30 20.16
C GLY A 263 10.53 -1.11 21.44
N ALA A 264 11.76 -1.18 21.94
CA ALA A 264 12.07 -1.84 23.21
C ALA A 264 11.35 -1.17 24.41
N LYS A 265 11.24 0.17 24.40
CA LYS A 265 10.46 0.92 25.40
C LYS A 265 8.95 0.72 25.26
N ALA A 266 8.41 0.45 24.07
CA ALA A 266 7.00 0.13 23.91
C ALA A 266 6.66 -1.21 24.61
N PHE A 267 7.54 -2.21 24.54
CA PHE A 267 7.32 -3.49 25.22
C PHE A 267 7.24 -3.37 26.74
N SER A 268 8.17 -2.66 27.37
CA SER A 268 8.21 -2.49 28.83
C SER A 268 7.29 -1.36 29.34
N GLY A 269 7.03 -0.33 28.53
CA GLY A 269 6.15 0.79 28.89
C GLY A 269 4.66 0.45 28.82
N ASP A 270 4.24 -0.39 27.87
CA ASP A 270 2.85 -0.81 27.69
C ASP A 270 2.60 -2.30 28.05
N ASN A 271 3.59 -2.97 28.66
CA ASN A 271 3.58 -4.40 29.04
C ASN A 271 3.08 -5.32 27.90
N LEU A 272 3.76 -5.29 26.75
CA LEU A 272 3.24 -5.90 25.53
C LEU A 272 3.57 -7.40 25.40
N VAL A 273 2.55 -8.15 25.00
CA VAL A 273 2.66 -9.45 24.31
C VAL A 273 2.12 -9.24 22.90
N ILE A 274 2.99 -9.26 21.90
CA ILE A 274 2.64 -9.18 20.47
C ILE A 274 2.68 -10.60 19.89
N ILE A 275 1.69 -10.94 19.09
CA ILE A 275 1.47 -12.24 18.46
C ILE A 275 1.32 -11.99 16.96
N ILE A 276 2.27 -12.47 16.16
CA ILE A 276 2.30 -12.25 14.70
C ILE A 276 2.16 -13.61 14.01
N PRO A 277 1.01 -13.90 13.40
CA PRO A 277 0.82 -15.11 12.59
C PRO A 277 1.70 -15.07 11.34
N ARG A 278 2.09 -16.26 10.85
CA ARG A 278 2.80 -16.41 9.58
C ARG A 278 1.95 -15.84 8.43
N ASP A 279 0.78 -16.43 8.20
CA ASP A 279 -0.09 -16.06 7.09
C ASP A 279 -1.09 -14.92 7.44
N PRO A 280 -1.58 -14.16 6.44
CA PRO A 280 -2.68 -13.23 6.61
C PRO A 280 -3.93 -13.90 7.19
N LEU A 281 -4.59 -13.23 8.11
CA LEU A 281 -5.83 -13.73 8.72
C LEU A 281 -6.94 -13.82 7.68
N LEU A 282 -7.58 -14.99 7.61
CA LEU A 282 -8.72 -15.26 6.75
C LEU A 282 -9.99 -14.64 7.31
N ARG A 283 -11.06 -14.58 6.50
CA ARG A 283 -12.38 -14.17 6.98
C ARG A 283 -12.95 -15.23 7.94
N GLY A 284 -13.34 -14.83 9.14
CA GLY A 284 -13.98 -15.70 10.14
C GLY A 284 -13.62 -15.35 11.58
N ASN A 285 -14.05 -16.18 12.53
CA ASN A 285 -13.77 -15.99 13.95
C ASN A 285 -12.43 -16.64 14.35
N TYR A 286 -11.63 -15.90 15.12
CA TYR A 286 -10.39 -16.36 15.74
C TYR A 286 -10.54 -16.34 17.26
N ARG A 287 -9.88 -17.30 17.93
CA ARG A 287 -9.76 -17.34 19.39
C ARG A 287 -8.30 -17.26 19.80
N VAL A 288 -7.99 -16.37 20.72
CA VAL A 288 -6.64 -16.15 21.24
C VAL A 288 -6.60 -16.58 22.70
N LYS A 289 -5.48 -17.16 23.11
CA LYS A 289 -5.18 -17.42 24.52
C LYS A 289 -3.72 -17.12 24.80
N ILE A 290 -3.45 -16.34 25.84
CA ILE A 290 -2.12 -16.10 26.41
C ILE A 290 -2.04 -16.87 27.74
N LYS A 291 -0.99 -17.68 27.89
CA LYS A 291 -0.70 -18.51 29.07
C LYS A 291 0.57 -17.99 29.74
N GLN A 292 0.56 -17.91 31.07
CA GLN A 292 1.65 -17.33 31.88
C GLN A 292 1.81 -18.12 33.18
N GLY A 293 3.03 -18.50 33.55
CA GLY A 293 3.29 -19.29 34.75
C GLY A 293 2.75 -18.65 36.03
N GLY A 294 1.88 -19.37 36.74
CA GLY A 294 1.30 -18.93 38.01
C GLY A 294 0.26 -17.80 37.91
N LEU A 295 -0.16 -17.42 36.70
CA LEU A 295 -1.22 -16.43 36.46
C LEU A 295 -2.40 -17.09 35.74
N ALA A 296 -3.57 -16.43 35.77
CA ALA A 296 -4.73 -16.86 35.01
C ALA A 296 -4.51 -16.63 33.49
N ASP A 297 -4.96 -17.58 32.68
CA ASP A 297 -5.00 -17.44 31.21
C ASP A 297 -5.81 -16.21 30.80
N ILE A 298 -5.31 -15.46 29.82
CA ILE A 298 -6.05 -14.38 29.16
C ILE A 298 -6.56 -14.93 27.84
N ALA A 299 -7.86 -15.13 27.70
CA ALA A 299 -8.49 -15.63 26.48
C ALA A 299 -9.55 -14.66 25.95
N TRP A 300 -9.61 -14.50 24.63
CA TRP A 300 -10.60 -13.66 23.95
C TRP A 300 -10.87 -14.16 22.53
N SER A 301 -11.87 -13.58 21.88
CA SER A 301 -12.16 -13.87 20.46
C SER A 301 -12.37 -12.59 19.66
N PHE A 302 -12.18 -12.67 18.35
CA PHE A 302 -12.49 -11.59 17.43
C PHE A 302 -12.86 -12.14 16.05
N THR A 303 -13.56 -11.34 15.25
CA THR A 303 -13.97 -11.72 13.90
C THR A 303 -13.20 -10.89 12.88
N VAL A 304 -12.59 -11.55 11.91
CA VAL A 304 -11.92 -10.91 10.78
C VAL A 304 -12.90 -10.85 9.62
N VAL A 305 -13.24 -9.62 9.20
CA VAL A 305 -14.06 -9.30 8.04
C VAL A 305 -13.18 -8.40 7.17
N PRO A 306 -12.20 -8.97 6.44
CA PRO A 306 -11.31 -8.16 5.63
C PRO A 306 -12.15 -7.32 4.69
N VAL A 307 -11.79 -6.05 4.52
CA VAL A 307 -12.37 -5.25 3.43
C VAL A 307 -12.20 -6.08 2.16
N PRO A 308 -13.27 -6.32 1.38
CA PRO A 308 -13.08 -6.88 0.05
C PRO A 308 -12.06 -5.99 -0.67
N THR A 309 -10.95 -6.57 -1.11
CA THR A 309 -10.15 -5.89 -2.14
C THR A 309 -11.13 -5.58 -3.26
N GLU A 310 -11.24 -4.30 -3.64
CA GLU A 310 -12.19 -3.91 -4.69
C GLU A 310 -11.92 -4.76 -5.94
N GLY A 311 -12.86 -5.67 -6.24
CA GLY A 311 -12.70 -6.63 -7.33
C GLY A 311 -12.44 -8.11 -6.98
N VAL A 312 -12.87 -8.65 -5.82
CA VAL A 312 -13.26 -10.09 -5.76
C VAL A 312 -14.53 -10.34 -4.91
N VAL A 313 -15.69 -10.21 -5.53
CA VAL A 313 -16.91 -11.00 -5.19
C VAL A 313 -17.54 -11.44 -6.51
N GLN A 314 -18.00 -12.69 -6.60
CA GLN A 314 -18.65 -13.20 -7.80
C GLN A 314 -20.08 -12.65 -7.95
N GLY A 315 -20.42 -12.22 -9.17
CA GLY A 315 -21.77 -11.83 -9.57
C GLY A 315 -22.17 -10.40 -9.16
N ILE A 316 -23.31 -9.96 -9.72
CA ILE A 316 -23.93 -8.61 -9.62
C ILE A 316 -23.37 -7.61 -10.68
N PRO A 317 -24.23 -6.79 -11.34
CA PRO A 317 -24.05 -6.47 -12.76
C PRO A 317 -23.43 -5.10 -13.06
N SER A 318 -23.21 -4.84 -14.36
CA SER A 318 -22.45 -3.70 -14.89
C SER A 318 -22.96 -2.33 -14.46
N GLN A 319 -22.17 -1.60 -13.66
CA GLN A 319 -22.24 -0.14 -13.57
C GLN A 319 -21.03 0.47 -14.30
N LYS A 320 -21.28 1.09 -15.46
CA LYS A 320 -20.24 1.61 -16.35
C LYS A 320 -19.72 2.97 -15.86
N VAL A 321 -18.61 2.98 -15.13
CA VAL A 321 -17.81 4.21 -14.92
C VAL A 321 -16.69 4.26 -15.97
N PRO A 322 -16.62 5.28 -16.84
CA PRO A 322 -15.62 5.35 -17.90
C PRO A 322 -14.26 5.81 -17.36
N VAL A 323 -13.30 4.88 -17.26
CA VAL A 323 -11.90 5.19 -16.97
C VAL A 323 -11.30 5.98 -18.13
N ARG A 324 -10.98 7.26 -17.91
CA ARG A 324 -10.23 8.08 -18.88
C ARG A 324 -8.80 7.55 -19.00
N ARG A 325 -8.27 7.42 -20.22
CA ARG A 325 -6.91 6.92 -20.48
C ARG A 325 -6.23 7.86 -21.46
N ALA A 326 -5.05 8.39 -21.14
CA ALA A 326 -4.37 9.34 -22.02
C ALA A 326 -3.03 8.80 -22.55
N LEU A 327 -2.83 8.90 -23.87
CA LEU A 327 -1.50 8.84 -24.47
C LEU A 327 -0.80 10.19 -24.24
N LYS A 328 0.46 10.17 -23.79
CA LYS A 328 1.31 11.35 -23.61
C LYS A 328 2.54 11.28 -24.53
N TRP A 329 2.96 12.41 -25.10
CA TRP A 329 4.15 12.48 -25.96
C TRP A 329 5.05 13.69 -25.65
N SER A 330 6.23 13.70 -26.26
CA SER A 330 7.14 14.84 -26.32
C SER A 330 7.73 14.97 -27.73
N LEU A 331 7.75 16.20 -28.26
CA LEU A 331 8.30 16.52 -29.59
C LEU A 331 9.82 16.30 -29.69
N GLY A 332 10.51 16.23 -28.54
CA GLY A 332 11.96 16.02 -28.45
C GLY A 332 12.77 17.24 -28.89
N ASN A 333 14.09 17.15 -28.76
CA ASN A 333 15.02 18.26 -29.07
C ASN A 333 15.22 18.47 -30.59
N ALA A 334 14.50 17.73 -31.44
CA ALA A 334 14.68 17.71 -32.90
C ALA A 334 13.93 18.82 -33.64
N VAL A 335 13.28 19.74 -32.92
CA VAL A 335 12.55 20.88 -33.50
C VAL A 335 13.08 22.16 -32.88
N VAL A 336 14.17 22.68 -33.45
CA VAL A 336 14.88 23.89 -33.01
C VAL A 336 14.28 25.17 -33.62
N ASP A 337 13.08 25.06 -34.22
CA ASP A 337 12.41 26.14 -34.93
C ASP A 337 11.44 26.87 -33.98
N SER A 338 11.71 28.14 -33.72
CA SER A 338 11.03 28.97 -32.71
C SER A 338 9.62 29.44 -33.11
N VAL A 339 9.08 28.92 -34.22
CA VAL A 339 7.82 29.37 -34.84
C VAL A 339 6.77 28.24 -34.94
N LEU A 340 6.77 27.30 -33.99
CA LEU A 340 5.71 26.28 -33.91
C LEU A 340 4.37 26.90 -33.50
N THR A 341 3.39 26.76 -34.39
CA THR A 341 2.01 27.25 -34.17
C THR A 341 1.10 26.16 -33.62
N SER A 342 1.30 24.91 -34.05
CA SER A 342 0.48 23.75 -33.68
C SER A 342 1.22 22.44 -33.97
N GLN A 343 0.59 21.31 -33.66
CA GLN A 343 1.09 19.98 -34.00
C GLN A 343 -0.04 19.10 -34.52
N ARG A 344 0.19 18.29 -35.55
CA ARG A 344 -0.77 17.31 -36.06
C ARG A 344 -0.46 15.92 -35.51
N VAL A 345 -1.41 15.35 -34.79
CA VAL A 345 -1.34 13.97 -34.30
C VAL A 345 -2.22 13.10 -35.19
N ARG A 346 -1.60 12.09 -35.81
CA ARG A 346 -2.26 11.10 -36.66
C ARG A 346 -2.04 9.71 -36.09
N ILE A 347 -3.11 8.94 -35.90
CA ILE A 347 -3.06 7.58 -35.36
C ILE A 347 -3.73 6.62 -36.34
N TRP A 348 -3.06 5.51 -36.61
CA TRP A 348 -3.55 4.38 -37.40
C TRP A 348 -3.75 3.16 -36.50
N SER A 349 -4.83 2.42 -36.70
CA SER A 349 -4.96 1.07 -36.12
C SER A 349 -4.25 0.07 -37.03
N CYS A 350 -3.56 -0.91 -36.44
CA CYS A 350 -2.70 -1.83 -37.18
C CYS A 350 -2.96 -3.29 -36.80
N PRO A 351 -4.03 -3.91 -37.34
CA PRO A 351 -4.25 -5.34 -37.19
C PRO A 351 -3.08 -6.16 -37.79
N GLU A 352 -2.84 -7.34 -37.22
CA GLU A 352 -1.87 -8.34 -37.73
C GLU A 352 -0.44 -7.83 -38.00
N ASN A 353 0.04 -6.84 -37.24
CA ASN A 353 1.37 -6.22 -37.42
C ASN A 353 1.57 -5.54 -38.79
N LYS A 354 0.48 -5.06 -39.42
CA LYS A 354 0.50 -4.33 -40.69
C LYS A 354 -0.24 -3.00 -40.54
N CYS A 355 0.48 -1.88 -40.64
CA CYS A 355 -0.16 -0.57 -40.78
C CYS A 355 -0.25 -0.19 -42.27
N THR A 356 -1.39 0.37 -42.69
CA THR A 356 -1.47 1.14 -43.93
C THR A 356 -1.83 2.58 -43.61
N THR A 357 -1.19 3.51 -44.31
CA THR A 357 -1.39 4.96 -44.12
C THR A 357 -2.80 5.46 -44.47
N ASN A 358 -3.63 4.60 -45.08
CA ASN A 358 -5.00 4.91 -45.51
C ASN A 358 -6.07 4.71 -44.40
N GLN A 359 -5.75 4.05 -43.27
CA GLN A 359 -6.70 3.78 -42.19
C GLN A 359 -6.38 4.62 -40.94
N VAL A 360 -6.53 5.94 -41.08
CA VAL A 360 -6.39 6.89 -39.97
C VAL A 360 -7.63 6.79 -39.07
N ILE A 361 -7.44 6.42 -37.80
CA ILE A 361 -8.53 6.38 -36.80
C ILE A 361 -8.65 7.68 -35.99
N LEU A 362 -7.59 8.48 -35.99
CA LEU A 362 -7.55 9.79 -35.35
C LEU A 362 -6.64 10.71 -36.14
N ASP A 363 -7.15 11.87 -36.53
CA ASP A 363 -6.39 12.97 -37.13
C ASP A 363 -6.81 14.26 -36.43
N ARG A 364 -5.86 14.94 -35.78
CA ARG A 364 -6.11 16.15 -34.99
C ARG A 364 -4.94 17.11 -35.11
N VAL A 365 -5.23 18.36 -35.44
CA VAL A 365 -4.31 19.48 -35.14
C VAL A 365 -4.59 19.95 -33.73
N LEU A 366 -3.55 20.04 -32.90
CA LEU A 366 -3.59 20.37 -31.48
C LEU A 366 -2.65 21.55 -31.18
N PRO A 367 -2.90 22.32 -30.11
CA PRO A 367 -1.91 23.28 -29.59
C PRO A 367 -0.59 22.59 -29.24
N VAL A 368 0.53 23.29 -29.34
CA VAL A 368 1.86 22.76 -28.94
C VAL A 368 1.87 22.40 -27.44
N SER A 369 1.12 23.13 -26.61
CA SER A 369 0.94 22.85 -25.18
C SER A 369 0.18 21.56 -24.87
N GLN A 370 -0.69 21.09 -25.77
CA GLN A 370 -1.44 19.85 -25.55
C GLN A 370 -0.58 18.65 -25.93
N THR A 371 0.05 18.04 -24.93
CA THR A 371 0.93 16.86 -25.08
C THR A 371 0.23 15.52 -24.78
N THR A 372 -1.11 15.53 -24.71
CA THR A 372 -1.93 14.35 -24.38
C THR A 372 -3.18 14.20 -25.24
N ILE A 373 -3.63 12.95 -25.43
CA ILE A 373 -4.92 12.63 -26.07
C ILE A 373 -5.59 11.42 -25.43
N ASP A 374 -6.92 11.48 -25.28
CA ASP A 374 -7.72 10.40 -24.69
C ASP A 374 -7.84 9.21 -25.67
N VAL A 375 -7.35 8.05 -25.24
CA VAL A 375 -7.36 6.76 -25.94
C VAL A 375 -8.24 5.72 -25.24
N SER A 376 -9.07 6.12 -24.26
CA SER A 376 -10.00 5.23 -23.54
C SER A 376 -10.97 4.44 -24.43
N LYS A 377 -11.22 4.93 -25.65
CA LYS A 377 -12.09 4.30 -26.66
C LYS A 377 -11.33 3.37 -27.63
N PHE A 378 -10.03 3.17 -27.47
CA PHE A 378 -9.23 2.34 -28.36
C PHE A 378 -9.37 0.86 -27.97
N LYS A 379 -9.52 -0.01 -28.97
CA LYS A 379 -9.57 -1.47 -28.79
C LYS A 379 -8.18 -2.02 -28.48
N ASP A 380 -8.11 -3.25 -27.99
CA ASP A 380 -6.86 -4.00 -27.86
C ASP A 380 -6.17 -4.12 -29.22
N GLY A 381 -4.85 -3.93 -29.23
CA GLY A 381 -4.02 -4.04 -30.42
C GLY A 381 -2.99 -2.93 -30.57
N PHE A 382 -2.27 -2.98 -31.69
CA PHE A 382 -1.20 -2.05 -32.01
C PHE A 382 -1.72 -0.84 -32.80
N TYR A 383 -1.16 0.30 -32.46
CA TYR A 383 -1.41 1.59 -33.08
C TYR A 383 -0.09 2.22 -33.49
N PHE A 384 -0.12 2.90 -34.62
CA PHE A 384 0.99 3.73 -35.08
C PHE A 384 0.57 5.18 -34.94
N THR A 385 1.46 6.01 -34.40
CA THR A 385 1.22 7.44 -34.18
C THR A 385 2.30 8.23 -34.91
N CYS A 386 1.89 9.25 -35.64
CA CYS A 386 2.75 10.31 -36.14
C CYS A 386 2.39 11.61 -35.41
N ILE A 387 3.42 12.37 -35.04
CA ILE A 387 3.29 13.74 -34.54
C ILE A 387 4.08 14.65 -35.48
N GLU A 388 3.41 15.56 -36.18
CA GLU A 388 4.02 16.54 -37.10
C GLU A 388 4.00 17.92 -36.44
N PRO A 389 5.15 18.58 -36.25
CA PRO A 389 5.15 20.00 -35.93
C PRO A 389 4.58 20.81 -37.10
N ILE A 390 3.86 21.90 -36.83
CA ILE A 390 3.38 22.84 -37.86
C ILE A 390 3.92 24.24 -37.52
N ASN A 391 4.63 24.84 -38.48
CA ASN A 391 5.11 26.21 -38.42
C ASN A 391 4.46 27.07 -39.53
N SER A 392 4.90 28.32 -39.69
CA SER A 392 4.44 29.23 -40.74
C SER A 392 4.73 28.75 -42.17
N SER A 393 5.70 27.83 -42.36
CA SER A 393 6.06 27.22 -43.64
C SER A 393 5.28 25.92 -43.93
N GLY A 394 4.44 25.45 -43.01
CA GLY A 394 3.59 24.28 -43.18
C GLY A 394 3.92 23.11 -42.21
N PRO A 395 3.47 21.88 -42.53
CA PRO A 395 3.75 20.70 -41.70
C PRO A 395 5.19 20.19 -41.90
N GLY A 396 5.91 20.06 -40.78
CA GLY A 396 7.23 19.42 -40.72
C GLY A 396 7.17 17.89 -40.70
N LYS A 397 8.32 17.24 -40.49
CA LYS A 397 8.43 15.78 -40.51
C LYS A 397 7.64 15.11 -39.38
N CYS A 398 6.93 14.02 -39.70
CA CYS A 398 6.39 13.09 -38.70
C CYS A 398 7.50 12.52 -37.79
N SER A 399 7.36 12.73 -36.48
CA SER A 399 7.95 11.85 -35.46
C SER A 399 7.03 10.65 -35.24
N TYR A 400 7.50 9.43 -35.52
CA TYR A 400 6.68 8.22 -35.43
C TYR A 400 6.89 7.45 -34.12
N GLN A 401 5.81 6.86 -33.61
CA GLN A 401 5.77 6.00 -32.43
C GLN A 401 4.83 4.80 -32.67
N ILE A 402 5.22 3.61 -32.22
CA ILE A 402 4.29 2.47 -32.06
C ILE A 402 3.75 2.51 -30.62
N ILE A 403 2.50 2.10 -30.43
CA ILE A 403 1.83 1.95 -29.13
C ILE A 403 1.07 0.62 -29.14
N HIS A 404 1.10 -0.10 -28.02
CA HIS A 404 0.19 -1.22 -27.76
C HIS A 404 -0.88 -0.77 -26.77
N VAL A 405 -2.15 -1.00 -27.08
CA VAL A 405 -3.26 -0.86 -26.11
C VAL A 405 -3.72 -2.25 -25.73
N VAL A 406 -3.87 -2.50 -24.44
CA VAL A 406 -4.42 -3.74 -23.89
C VAL A 406 -5.50 -3.36 -22.88
N ASN A 407 -6.69 -3.90 -23.04
CA ASN A 407 -7.83 -3.68 -22.15
C ASN A 407 -8.10 -4.89 -21.23
N SER A 408 -7.53 -6.06 -21.53
CA SER A 408 -7.55 -7.23 -20.65
C SER A 408 -6.22 -7.98 -20.66
N CYS A 409 -5.65 -8.27 -19.47
CA CYS A 409 -4.52 -9.17 -19.30
C CYS A 409 -4.92 -10.31 -18.36
N ASP A 410 -4.65 -11.56 -18.75
CA ASP A 410 -4.56 -12.67 -17.81
C ASP A 410 -3.12 -12.78 -17.24
N ALA A 411 -2.94 -13.65 -16.24
CA ALA A 411 -1.66 -13.76 -15.53
C ALA A 411 -0.53 -14.44 -16.33
N THR A 412 -0.77 -14.93 -17.56
CA THR A 412 0.15 -15.83 -18.26
C THR A 412 1.00 -15.16 -19.35
N THR A 413 0.65 -13.95 -19.78
CA THR A 413 1.25 -13.31 -20.97
C THR A 413 2.31 -12.22 -20.71
N CYS A 414 2.62 -11.89 -19.45
CA CYS A 414 3.55 -10.81 -19.08
C CYS A 414 4.88 -11.29 -18.47
N PHE A 415 5.92 -11.49 -19.29
CA PHE A 415 7.28 -11.80 -18.83
C PHE A 415 8.37 -10.93 -19.49
N VAL A 416 8.85 -9.90 -18.79
CA VAL A 416 10.20 -9.29 -18.95
C VAL A 416 10.65 -8.74 -17.57
N GLY A 417 11.83 -9.12 -17.05
CA GLY A 417 12.44 -8.52 -15.83
C GLY A 417 13.21 -7.22 -16.14
N SER A 418 13.62 -6.32 -15.22
CA SER A 418 13.93 -6.36 -13.77
C SER A 418 14.13 -4.90 -13.25
N LYS A 419 14.33 -4.51 -11.96
CA LYS A 419 14.67 -5.13 -10.65
C LYS A 419 13.90 -4.37 -9.52
N TRP A 420 13.83 -4.88 -8.27
CA TRP A 420 12.93 -4.36 -7.20
C TRP A 420 13.64 -3.86 -5.93
N SER A 421 13.10 -2.79 -5.30
CA SER A 421 13.31 -2.43 -3.88
C SER A 421 12.22 -1.47 -3.38
N GLY A 422 11.24 -1.97 -2.60
CA GLY A 422 10.20 -1.15 -1.93
C GLY A 422 8.83 -1.14 -2.65
N PRO A 423 7.70 -1.20 -1.91
CA PRO A 423 6.39 -1.46 -2.50
C PRO A 423 5.60 -0.21 -2.89
N GLU A 424 5.95 0.39 -4.02
CA GLU A 424 4.94 0.88 -4.98
C GLU A 424 5.53 0.83 -6.38
N SER A 425 4.89 0.08 -7.28
CA SER A 425 5.50 -0.41 -8.52
C SER A 425 5.55 0.64 -9.65
N ARG A 426 6.32 1.71 -9.48
CA ARG A 426 6.73 2.58 -10.59
C ARG A 426 7.87 1.93 -11.38
N CYS A 427 7.53 1.01 -12.29
CA CYS A 427 8.43 0.57 -13.36
C CYS A 427 8.72 1.74 -14.33
N TRP A 428 9.72 2.56 -14.01
CA TRP A 428 10.39 3.37 -15.02
C TRP A 428 11.43 2.49 -15.73
N GLN A 429 11.35 2.41 -17.06
CA GLN A 429 12.49 2.01 -17.87
C GLN A 429 12.94 3.20 -18.71
N VAL A 430 14.11 3.74 -18.37
CA VAL A 430 14.89 4.57 -19.28
C VAL A 430 15.29 3.71 -20.47
N ALA A 431 15.09 4.20 -21.69
CA ALA A 431 15.41 3.43 -22.89
C ALA A 431 16.92 3.15 -22.99
N SER A 432 17.28 1.87 -23.02
CA SER A 432 18.61 1.44 -23.46
C SER A 432 18.55 0.13 -24.25
N THR A 433 19.66 -0.12 -24.92
CA THR A 433 19.78 -0.75 -26.25
C THR A 433 20.76 -1.93 -26.18
N GLY A 434 20.72 -2.87 -27.13
CA GLY A 434 21.60 -4.06 -27.12
C GLY A 434 21.45 -4.97 -28.35
N LEU A 435 22.57 -5.52 -28.82
CA LEU A 435 22.77 -6.19 -30.12
C LEU A 435 22.79 -7.73 -30.05
N LEU A 436 22.58 -8.37 -31.21
CA LEU A 436 23.12 -9.68 -31.56
C LEU A 436 23.25 -9.80 -33.10
N GLU A 437 23.90 -10.87 -33.55
CA GLU A 437 24.71 -10.93 -34.78
C GLU A 437 23.98 -11.22 -36.11
N GLU A 438 24.78 -11.19 -37.18
CA GLU A 438 24.43 -11.28 -38.59
C GLU A 438 23.89 -12.67 -39.00
N LEU A 439 22.70 -12.68 -39.63
CA LEU A 439 22.33 -13.70 -40.60
C LEU A 439 21.82 -13.04 -41.88
N ARG A 440 22.39 -13.47 -43.01
CA ARG A 440 22.37 -12.80 -44.31
C ARG A 440 20.97 -12.54 -44.86
N GLY A 441 20.79 -11.39 -45.52
CA GLY A 441 19.82 -11.25 -46.61
C GLY A 441 18.47 -10.58 -46.32
N LYS A 442 18.48 -9.39 -45.69
CA LYS A 442 17.56 -8.23 -45.94
C LYS A 442 17.95 -7.05 -45.05
N SER A 443 17.78 -5.83 -45.53
CA SER A 443 18.29 -4.62 -44.86
C SER A 443 17.49 -4.28 -43.59
N TRP A 444 18.19 -4.14 -42.45
CA TRP A 444 17.63 -3.72 -41.16
C TRP A 444 18.49 -2.61 -40.53
N VAL A 445 17.90 -1.77 -39.67
CA VAL A 445 18.58 -0.64 -39.01
C VAL A 445 19.02 -1.03 -37.59
N LYS A 446 20.24 -0.61 -37.19
CA LYS A 446 20.95 -0.96 -35.94
C LYS A 446 20.82 0.17 -34.89
N VAL A 447 20.84 -0.17 -33.59
CA VAL A 447 20.80 0.79 -32.45
C VAL A 447 21.83 0.38 -31.36
N ALA A 448 22.55 1.33 -30.75
CA ALA A 448 23.81 1.11 -30.01
C ALA A 448 23.72 1.27 -28.46
N SER A 449 24.54 0.55 -27.67
CA SER A 449 24.29 0.08 -26.28
C SER A 449 25.32 0.45 -25.17
N SER A 450 24.98 0.19 -23.88
CA SER A 450 25.82 0.32 -22.65
C SER A 450 25.41 -0.74 -21.58
N PRO A 451 26.20 -1.10 -20.53
CA PRO A 451 26.11 -2.40 -19.84
C PRO A 451 25.07 -2.51 -18.69
N ALA A 452 24.76 -3.74 -18.27
CA ALA A 452 23.64 -4.09 -17.37
C ALA A 452 24.06 -4.81 -16.07
N VAL A 453 23.23 -4.70 -15.02
CA VAL A 453 23.37 -5.40 -13.73
C VAL A 453 22.12 -6.25 -13.44
N LYS A 454 22.30 -7.50 -12.96
CA LYS A 454 21.22 -8.51 -12.82
C LYS A 454 20.40 -8.44 -11.51
N GLY A 455 19.15 -8.91 -11.54
CA GLY A 455 18.37 -9.31 -10.34
C GLY A 455 16.85 -9.43 -10.60
N LYS A 456 16.11 -10.33 -9.92
CA LYS A 456 14.72 -10.71 -10.28
C LYS A 456 13.62 -9.75 -9.74
N CYS A 457 12.44 -9.81 -10.36
CA CYS A 457 11.14 -9.24 -9.92
C CYS A 457 10.03 -10.27 -10.11
N SER A 458 8.91 -10.10 -9.40
CA SER A 458 7.66 -10.86 -9.59
C SER A 458 6.42 -9.98 -9.35
N THR A 459 5.37 -10.24 -10.13
CA THR A 459 4.01 -9.65 -10.10
C THR A 459 3.87 -8.14 -10.34
N ALA A 460 3.19 -7.78 -11.43
CA ALA A 460 2.69 -6.44 -11.72
C ALA A 460 1.33 -6.52 -12.46
N LYS A 461 0.39 -5.62 -12.14
CA LYS A 461 -0.97 -5.53 -12.72
C LYS A 461 -1.23 -4.13 -13.30
N PHE A 462 -0.64 -3.80 -14.46
CA PHE A 462 -1.05 -2.63 -15.25
C PHE A 462 -0.89 -2.91 -16.75
N PRO A 463 -1.72 -2.32 -17.64
CA PRO A 463 -1.50 -2.39 -19.08
C PRO A 463 -0.31 -1.50 -19.49
N TYR A 464 0.58 -2.04 -20.33
CA TYR A 464 1.82 -1.37 -20.75
C TYR A 464 1.71 -0.76 -22.15
N SER A 465 2.30 0.44 -22.34
CA SER A 465 2.60 0.96 -23.67
C SER A 465 4.11 0.94 -23.93
N TYR A 466 4.55 0.19 -24.94
CA TYR A 466 5.91 0.28 -25.45
C TYR A 466 5.98 1.37 -26.51
N SER A 467 7.02 2.21 -26.50
CA SER A 467 7.25 3.22 -27.54
C SER A 467 8.68 3.11 -28.09
N ALA A 468 8.80 3.31 -29.40
CA ALA A 468 10.07 3.44 -30.11
C ALA A 468 9.95 4.62 -31.07
N LYS A 469 10.90 5.56 -31.02
CA LYS A 469 10.87 6.79 -31.82
C LYS A 469 11.64 6.58 -33.12
N TYR A 470 11.06 7.02 -34.24
CA TYR A 470 11.70 7.01 -35.56
C TYR A 470 11.42 8.30 -36.33
N GLU A 471 12.42 8.78 -37.07
CA GLU A 471 12.28 9.88 -38.02
C GLU A 471 12.25 9.30 -39.45
N VAL A 472 11.34 9.78 -40.31
CA VAL A 472 11.24 9.31 -41.70
C VAL A 472 11.10 10.51 -42.64
N SER A 473 11.95 10.58 -43.66
CA SER A 473 12.20 11.79 -44.46
C SER A 473 11.18 12.13 -45.56
N THR A 474 10.17 11.29 -45.81
CA THR A 474 9.19 11.52 -46.91
C THR A 474 7.75 11.17 -46.53
N THR A 475 6.80 11.99 -47.00
CA THR A 475 5.36 11.81 -46.88
C THR A 475 4.79 11.15 -48.14
N GLY A 476 4.24 9.94 -47.99
CA GLY A 476 3.68 9.16 -49.10
C GLY A 476 3.06 7.87 -48.60
N LYS A 477 2.32 7.15 -49.45
CA LYS A 477 1.64 5.90 -49.07
C LYS A 477 2.66 4.83 -48.68
N LYS A 478 2.81 4.63 -47.36
CA LYS A 478 3.73 3.65 -46.77
C LYS A 478 2.96 2.51 -46.11
N THR A 479 3.53 1.33 -46.22
CA THR A 479 3.16 0.11 -45.48
C THR A 479 4.30 -0.21 -44.54
N PHE A 480 3.98 -0.36 -43.26
CA PHE A 480 4.96 -0.69 -42.23
C PHE A 480 4.75 -2.14 -41.79
N ARG A 481 5.84 -2.91 -41.71
CA ARG A 481 5.85 -4.27 -41.15
C ARG A 481 6.91 -4.35 -40.06
N TRP A 482 6.56 -4.98 -38.95
CA TRP A 482 7.47 -5.32 -37.85
C TRP A 482 7.27 -6.79 -37.44
N ARG A 483 8.21 -7.31 -36.66
CA ARG A 483 8.08 -8.63 -36.03
C ARG A 483 8.17 -8.49 -34.52
N ILE A 484 7.31 -9.18 -33.78
CA ILE A 484 7.41 -9.31 -32.33
C ILE A 484 8.07 -10.66 -32.06
N LEU A 485 9.12 -10.68 -31.24
CA LEU A 485 9.71 -11.93 -30.75
C LEU A 485 8.89 -12.50 -29.59
N ALA A 486 9.04 -13.80 -29.32
CA ALA A 486 8.47 -14.46 -28.14
C ALA A 486 8.90 -13.83 -26.79
N THR A 487 9.93 -12.97 -26.80
CA THR A 487 10.41 -12.19 -25.65
C THR A 487 9.72 -10.83 -25.48
N GLY A 488 8.65 -10.55 -26.23
CA GLY A 488 7.95 -9.26 -26.22
C GLY A 488 8.67 -8.11 -26.92
N LYS A 489 9.93 -8.29 -27.34
CA LYS A 489 10.69 -7.27 -28.08
C LYS A 489 10.19 -7.15 -29.52
N VAL A 490 9.93 -5.92 -29.95
CA VAL A 490 9.71 -5.57 -31.37
C VAL A 490 11.07 -5.50 -32.07
N LEU A 491 11.22 -6.22 -33.17
CA LEU A 491 12.46 -6.30 -33.94
C LEU A 491 12.21 -5.89 -35.39
N GLY A 492 12.84 -4.76 -35.77
CA GLY A 492 12.95 -4.29 -37.14
C GLY A 492 11.69 -3.63 -37.72
N LEU A 493 11.90 -2.54 -38.44
CA LEU A 493 10.90 -1.89 -39.29
C LEU A 493 11.28 -2.09 -40.75
N ALA A 494 10.50 -2.85 -41.51
CA ALA A 494 10.69 -2.95 -42.95
C ALA A 494 9.93 -1.79 -43.64
N LEU A 495 10.69 -0.82 -44.15
CA LEU A 495 10.20 0.26 -45.01
C LEU A 495 10.24 -0.18 -46.49
N PRO A 496 9.39 0.40 -47.38
CA PRO A 496 9.60 0.29 -48.83
C PRO A 496 11.00 0.80 -49.20
N GLY A 497 11.70 0.11 -50.11
CA GLY A 497 13.11 0.40 -50.43
C GLY A 497 13.41 1.81 -50.93
N SER A 498 12.40 2.52 -51.45
CA SER A 498 12.49 3.92 -51.87
C SER A 498 12.46 4.96 -50.73
N ALA A 499 12.30 4.53 -49.46
CA ALA A 499 12.11 5.40 -48.31
C ALA A 499 13.34 5.56 -47.39
N VAL A 500 14.51 5.02 -47.79
CA VAL A 500 15.75 5.08 -47.00
C VAL A 500 16.89 5.62 -47.89
N GLN A 501 17.35 6.83 -47.59
CA GLN A 501 18.59 7.38 -48.12
C GLN A 501 19.58 7.44 -46.96
N PHE A 502 20.74 6.79 -47.11
CA PHE A 502 21.80 6.86 -46.11
C PHE A 502 22.61 8.14 -46.35
N LEU A 503 22.77 8.97 -45.31
CA LEU A 503 23.73 10.07 -45.35
C LEU A 503 25.15 9.49 -45.26
N PRO A 504 26.12 9.96 -46.07
CA PRO A 504 27.51 9.50 -45.97
C PRO A 504 28.13 9.84 -44.62
N THR A 505 28.84 8.90 -44.01
CA THR A 505 29.49 9.05 -42.69
C THR A 505 30.86 9.74 -42.76
N SER A 506 31.02 10.75 -43.61
CA SER A 506 32.28 11.50 -43.73
C SER A 506 32.11 12.84 -44.48
N GLY A 507 32.50 13.95 -43.85
CA GLY A 507 32.71 15.23 -44.53
C GLY A 507 32.31 16.46 -43.70
N SER A 508 33.32 17.05 -43.02
CA SER A 508 33.36 18.38 -42.39
C SER A 508 32.15 18.81 -41.53
#